data_AF-A0A524BEH9-F1
#
_entry.id   AF-A0A524BEH9-F1
#
_cell.length_a   1.000
_cell.length_b   1.000
_cell.length_c   1.000
_cell.angle_alpha   90.00
_cell.angle_beta   90.00
_cell.angle_gamma   90.00
#
_symmetry.space_group_name_H-M   'P 1'
#
loop_
_entity.id
_entity.type
_entity.pdbx_description
1 polymer ?
#
loop_
_entity_poly.entity_id
_entity_poly.type
_entity_poly.pdbx_seq_one_letter_code
_entity_poly.pdbx_strand_id
1 'polypeptide(L)'
;MSTATLPVAPSRRWLHVSAPAIISVATYLVLDIALARTVGRPDAFWSAEGYRTSLDALVLLRLGPIMFSGLIVWPVMRARGAGRLGAAIGVLATPIAFGIVSAIGALTFFPPAQALYYGTNPIVLGAIGSQVAMAGLGALIAAWRRSGWRTSPTRWWSWPAFVALVAGEGVLVACVMWNGGQHVFYVWIQIYRLLFPG
;
A
#
# COMPACT_ATOMS: atom_id res chain seq x y z
N MET A 1 1.11 -48.48 -9.97
CA MET A 1 0.59 -47.40 -10.84
C MET A 1 1.09 -46.07 -10.32
N SER A 2 2.05 -45.46 -11.01
CA SER A 2 2.61 -44.15 -10.66
C SER A 2 1.67 -43.07 -11.19
N THR A 3 1.02 -42.33 -10.31
CA THR A 3 0.28 -41.12 -10.68
C THR A 3 1.29 -40.04 -11.08
N ALA A 4 1.58 -39.97 -12.37
CA ALA A 4 2.31 -38.86 -12.96
C ALA A 4 1.50 -37.57 -12.75
N THR A 5 1.90 -36.76 -11.78
CA THR A 5 1.38 -35.40 -11.62
C THR A 5 1.77 -34.59 -12.84
N LEU A 6 0.77 -34.24 -13.66
CA LEU A 6 0.98 -33.35 -14.81
C LEU A 6 1.65 -32.05 -14.35
N PRO A 7 2.65 -31.54 -15.08
CA PRO A 7 3.31 -30.29 -14.74
C PRO A 7 2.30 -29.14 -14.76
N VAL A 8 2.18 -28.44 -13.63
CA VAL A 8 1.32 -27.25 -13.52
C VAL A 8 1.80 -26.22 -14.55
N ALA A 9 0.91 -25.85 -15.47
CA ALA A 9 1.22 -24.85 -16.49
C ALA A 9 1.80 -23.57 -15.85
N PRO A 10 2.90 -23.01 -16.38
CA PRO A 10 3.60 -21.87 -15.78
C PRO A 10 2.71 -20.64 -15.52
N SER A 11 1.62 -20.50 -16.28
CA SER A 11 0.61 -19.46 -16.12
C SER A 11 -0.15 -19.51 -14.78
N ARG A 12 -0.41 -20.71 -14.23
CA ARG A 12 -1.12 -20.83 -12.93
C ARG A 12 -0.23 -20.48 -11.75
N ARG A 13 1.09 -20.64 -11.90
CA ARG A 13 2.05 -20.41 -10.82
C ARG A 13 2.24 -18.94 -10.51
N TRP A 14 2.35 -18.08 -11.52
CA TRP A 14 2.53 -16.63 -11.29
C TRP A 14 1.28 -15.99 -10.67
N LEU A 15 0.08 -16.39 -11.12
CA LEU A 15 -1.18 -15.92 -10.55
C LEU A 15 -1.29 -16.28 -9.07
N HIS A 16 -1.01 -17.53 -8.73
CA HIS A 16 -1.05 -17.98 -7.33
C HIS A 16 -0.08 -17.19 -6.45
N VAL A 17 1.14 -16.97 -6.93
CA VAL A 17 2.19 -16.23 -6.21
C VAL A 17 1.80 -14.76 -6.02
N SER A 18 1.30 -14.11 -7.08
CA SER A 18 0.98 -12.67 -7.09
C SER A 18 -0.41 -12.33 -6.55
N ALA A 19 -1.27 -13.32 -6.31
CA ALA A 19 -2.65 -13.09 -5.88
C ALA A 19 -2.81 -12.15 -4.68
N PRO A 20 -1.98 -12.19 -3.62
CA PRO A 20 -2.14 -11.28 -2.48
C PRO A 20 -2.00 -9.81 -2.88
N ALA A 21 -1.04 -9.48 -3.76
CA ALA A 21 -0.85 -8.13 -4.26
C ALA A 21 -2.02 -7.71 -5.18
N ILE A 22 -2.46 -8.61 -6.07
CA ILE A 22 -3.62 -8.37 -6.95
C ILE A 22 -4.88 -8.10 -6.14
N ILE A 23 -5.15 -8.90 -5.10
CA ILE A 23 -6.29 -8.73 -4.20
C ILE A 23 -6.20 -7.39 -3.48
N SER A 24 -5.01 -7.00 -2.98
CA SER A 24 -4.81 -5.71 -2.33
C SER A 24 -5.13 -4.53 -3.27
N VAL A 25 -4.61 -4.56 -4.50
CA VAL A 25 -4.88 -3.54 -5.53
C VAL A 25 -6.38 -3.52 -5.90
N ALA A 26 -6.99 -4.68 -6.14
CA ALA A 26 -8.40 -4.78 -6.49
C ALA A 26 -9.30 -4.25 -5.35
N THR A 27 -8.96 -4.57 -4.10
CA THR A 27 -9.67 -4.07 -2.91
C THR A 27 -9.58 -2.55 -2.85
N TYR A 28 -8.38 -1.99 -3.04
CA TYR A 28 -8.19 -0.54 -3.13
C TYR A 28 -9.06 0.09 -4.23
N LEU A 29 -9.02 -0.44 -5.45
CA LEU A 29 -9.77 0.12 -6.59
C LEU A 29 -11.29 0.05 -6.38
N VAL A 30 -11.80 -1.06 -5.84
CA VAL A 30 -13.24 -1.19 -5.53
C VAL A 30 -13.66 -0.16 -4.48
N LEU A 31 -12.86 0.02 -3.43
CA LEU A 31 -13.14 1.00 -2.39
C LEU A 31 -13.02 2.44 -2.89
N ASP A 32 -12.06 2.72 -3.77
CA ASP A 32 -11.89 4.03 -4.39
C ASP A 32 -13.09 4.38 -5.31
N ILE A 33 -13.55 3.43 -6.13
CA ILE A 33 -14.77 3.57 -6.93
C ILE A 33 -15.99 3.78 -6.04
N ALA A 34 -16.14 3.00 -4.97
CA ALA A 34 -17.26 3.14 -4.03
C ALA A 34 -17.26 4.53 -3.37
N LEU A 35 -16.08 5.02 -2.97
CA LEU A 35 -15.93 6.36 -2.40
C LEU A 35 -16.27 7.44 -3.44
N ALA A 36 -15.73 7.36 -4.66
CA ALA A 36 -16.01 8.31 -5.74
C ALA A 36 -17.51 8.35 -6.11
N ARG A 37 -18.22 7.21 -5.97
CA ARG A 37 -19.68 7.14 -6.18
C ARG A 37 -20.50 7.69 -5.02
N THR A 38 -19.88 7.85 -3.84
CA THR A 38 -20.53 8.31 -2.61
C THR A 38 -20.34 9.81 -2.40
N VAL A 39 -19.14 10.33 -2.62
CA VAL A 39 -18.80 11.73 -2.38
C VAL A 39 -19.74 12.68 -3.15
N GLY A 40 -20.27 13.68 -2.43
CA GLY A 40 -21.16 14.70 -2.99
C GLY A 40 -22.61 14.24 -3.19
N ARG A 41 -23.00 13.07 -2.65
CA ARG A 41 -24.35 12.51 -2.81
C ARG A 41 -25.04 12.20 -1.47
N PRO A 42 -25.30 13.21 -0.63
CA PRO A 42 -25.95 13.00 0.67
C PRO A 42 -27.34 12.38 0.55
N ASP A 43 -28.07 12.67 -0.54
CA ASP A 43 -29.44 12.20 -0.77
C ASP A 43 -29.54 10.70 -1.07
N ALA A 44 -28.42 10.04 -1.38
CA ALA A 44 -28.36 8.59 -1.57
C ALA A 44 -28.40 7.80 -0.25
N PHE A 45 -28.39 8.50 0.90
CA PHE A 45 -28.35 7.92 2.23
C PHE A 45 -29.60 8.27 3.02
N TRP A 46 -29.88 7.45 4.03
CA TRP A 46 -31.06 7.59 4.90
C TRP A 46 -31.01 8.86 5.78
N SER A 47 -29.83 9.43 6.02
CA SER A 47 -29.66 10.68 6.77
C SER A 47 -28.30 11.33 6.47
N ALA A 48 -28.17 12.62 6.80
CA ALA A 48 -26.90 13.35 6.69
C ALA A 48 -25.78 12.75 7.57
N GLU A 49 -26.14 12.21 8.74
CA GLU A 49 -25.21 11.47 9.60
C GLU A 49 -24.79 10.15 8.95
N GLY A 50 -25.74 9.39 8.39
CA GLY A 50 -25.48 8.15 7.66
C GLY A 50 -24.52 8.34 6.49
N TYR A 51 -24.65 9.46 5.77
CA TYR A 51 -23.72 9.86 4.71
C TYR A 51 -22.29 10.10 5.26
N ARG A 52 -22.15 10.90 6.33
CA ARG A 52 -20.83 11.21 6.93
C ARG A 52 -20.15 9.95 7.46
N THR A 53 -20.86 9.14 8.24
CA THR A 53 -20.31 7.88 8.78
C THR A 53 -19.89 6.92 7.67
N SER A 54 -20.67 6.84 6.60
CA SER A 54 -20.35 5.98 5.45
C SER A 54 -19.11 6.49 4.71
N LEU A 55 -18.96 7.81 4.54
CA LEU A 55 -17.76 8.41 3.98
C LEU A 55 -16.53 8.13 4.82
N ASP A 56 -16.59 8.37 6.13
CA ASP A 56 -15.46 8.12 7.04
C ASP A 56 -15.05 6.65 7.02
N ALA A 57 -16.03 5.74 7.06
CA ALA A 57 -15.80 4.30 6.96
C ALA A 57 -15.13 3.91 5.63
N LEU A 58 -15.62 4.42 4.50
CA LEU A 58 -15.04 4.13 3.18
C LEU A 58 -13.60 4.67 3.06
N VAL A 59 -13.33 5.86 3.59
CA VAL A 59 -11.97 6.43 3.62
C VAL A 59 -11.04 5.54 4.45
N LEU A 60 -11.44 5.15 5.65
CA LEU A 60 -10.65 4.27 6.52
C LEU A 60 -10.40 2.90 5.88
N LEU A 61 -11.44 2.29 5.31
CA LEU A 61 -11.33 1.01 4.60
C LEU A 61 -10.39 1.11 3.42
N ARG A 62 -10.43 2.20 2.63
CA ARG A 62 -9.54 2.44 1.50
C ARG A 62 -8.08 2.60 1.94
N LEU A 63 -7.83 3.21 3.09
CA LEU A 63 -6.48 3.33 3.66
C LEU A 63 -5.91 1.98 4.09
N GLY A 64 -6.76 1.00 4.44
CA GLY A 64 -6.40 -0.38 4.76
C GLY A 64 -5.38 -0.99 3.80
N PRO A 65 -5.75 -1.25 2.52
CA PRO A 65 -4.84 -1.82 1.55
C PRO A 65 -3.68 -0.90 1.17
N ILE A 66 -3.84 0.43 1.27
CA ILE A 66 -2.79 1.42 0.96
C ILE A 66 -1.67 1.41 2.00
N MET A 67 -1.99 1.30 3.29
CA MET A 67 -1.03 1.45 4.39
C MET A 67 -0.60 0.10 4.98
N PHE A 68 -1.52 -0.86 5.11
CA PHE A 68 -1.31 -2.04 5.95
C PHE A 68 -1.11 -3.36 5.19
N SER A 69 -1.41 -3.41 3.89
CA SER A 69 -1.41 -4.69 3.16
C SER A 69 -0.06 -5.41 3.13
N GLY A 70 1.06 -4.69 3.23
CA GLY A 70 2.42 -5.24 3.29
C GLY A 70 2.62 -6.26 4.41
N LEU A 71 1.87 -6.11 5.52
CA LEU A 71 1.82 -7.05 6.64
C LEU A 71 1.44 -8.47 6.20
N ILE A 72 0.61 -8.58 5.17
CA ILE A 72 0.09 -9.83 4.61
C ILE A 72 0.78 -10.16 3.29
N VAL A 73 0.86 -9.19 2.38
CA VAL A 73 1.37 -9.39 1.02
C VAL A 73 2.78 -9.94 1.03
N TRP A 74 3.69 -9.34 1.79
CA TRP A 74 5.08 -9.82 1.86
C TRP A 74 5.19 -11.27 2.35
N PRO A 75 4.77 -11.62 3.58
CA PRO A 75 4.95 -12.98 4.08
C PRO A 75 4.17 -14.03 3.27
N VAL A 76 2.98 -13.71 2.77
CA VAL A 76 2.19 -14.65 1.96
C VAL A 76 2.83 -14.89 0.60
N MET A 77 3.27 -13.84 -0.11
CA MET A 77 3.97 -14.02 -1.39
C MET A 77 5.28 -14.80 -1.20
N ARG A 78 6.04 -14.50 -0.14
CA ARG A 78 7.27 -15.25 0.21
C ARG A 78 6.98 -16.71 0.52
N ALA A 79 5.90 -17.02 1.25
CA ALA A 79 5.47 -18.38 1.53
C ALA A 79 5.03 -19.14 0.27
N ARG A 80 4.47 -18.44 -0.73
CA ARG A 80 4.10 -19.01 -2.04
C ARG A 80 5.26 -19.14 -3.02
N GLY A 81 6.48 -18.74 -2.62
CA GLY A 81 7.69 -18.90 -3.42
C GLY A 81 8.08 -17.68 -4.27
N ALA A 82 7.49 -16.50 -4.04
CA ALA A 82 7.96 -15.27 -4.67
C ALA A 82 9.42 -14.99 -4.27
N GLY A 83 10.25 -14.54 -5.21
CA GLY A 83 11.56 -13.95 -4.90
C GLY A 83 11.43 -12.67 -4.05
N ARG A 84 12.53 -12.19 -3.47
CA ARG A 84 12.52 -10.97 -2.64
C ARG A 84 12.04 -9.74 -3.43
N LEU A 85 12.56 -9.57 -4.65
CA LEU A 85 12.16 -8.49 -5.54
C LEU A 85 10.69 -8.59 -5.93
N GLY A 86 10.20 -9.79 -6.28
CA GLY A 86 8.79 -10.00 -6.61
C GLY A 86 7.85 -9.68 -5.45
N ALA A 87 8.22 -10.04 -4.22
CA ALA A 87 7.48 -9.67 -3.03
C ALA A 87 7.54 -8.16 -2.74
N ALA A 88 8.69 -7.51 -2.94
CA ALA A 88 8.84 -6.06 -2.79
C ALA A 88 7.95 -5.30 -3.78
N ILE A 89 7.95 -5.70 -5.06
CA ILE A 89 7.05 -5.14 -6.08
C ILE A 89 5.59 -5.35 -5.68
N GLY A 90 5.25 -6.56 -5.19
CA GLY A 90 3.89 -6.85 -4.72
C GLY A 90 3.44 -5.96 -3.57
N VAL A 91 4.31 -5.68 -2.61
CA VAL A 91 4.05 -4.75 -1.49
C VAL A 91 3.80 -3.32 -1.99
N LEU A 92 4.54 -2.88 -3.02
CA LEU A 92 4.41 -1.55 -3.60
C LEU A 92 3.26 -1.43 -4.61
N ALA A 93 2.60 -2.52 -5.00
CA ALA A 93 1.59 -2.51 -6.05
C ALA A 93 0.41 -1.58 -5.72
N THR A 94 -0.09 -1.61 -4.48
CA THR A 94 -1.20 -0.76 -4.04
C THR A 94 -0.86 0.73 -3.96
N PRO A 95 0.24 1.18 -3.31
CA PRO A 95 0.59 2.60 -3.32
C PRO A 95 0.92 3.12 -4.73
N ILE A 96 1.46 2.28 -5.62
CA ILE A 96 1.63 2.64 -7.05
C ILE A 96 0.27 2.86 -7.70
N ALA A 97 -0.68 1.94 -7.52
CA ALA A 97 -2.04 2.10 -8.05
C ALA A 97 -2.71 3.37 -7.50
N PHE A 98 -2.52 3.67 -6.21
CA PHE A 98 -2.99 4.90 -5.58
C PHE A 98 -2.38 6.15 -6.20
N GLY A 99 -1.07 6.17 -6.44
CA GLY A 99 -0.40 7.27 -7.13
C GLY A 99 -0.90 7.48 -8.56
N ILE A 100 -1.10 6.40 -9.32
CA ILE A 100 -1.66 6.45 -10.68
C ILE A 100 -3.07 7.02 -10.68
N VAL A 101 -3.97 6.52 -9.83
CA VAL A 101 -5.35 7.02 -9.73
C VAL A 101 -5.35 8.49 -9.31
N SER A 102 -4.49 8.88 -8.38
CA SER A 102 -4.34 10.27 -7.95
C SER A 102 -3.88 11.18 -9.09
N ALA A 103 -2.90 10.73 -9.89
CA ALA A 103 -2.45 11.47 -11.08
C ALA A 103 -3.56 11.62 -12.12
N ILE A 104 -4.30 10.53 -12.40
CA ILE A 104 -5.43 10.56 -13.33
C ILE A 104 -6.50 11.55 -12.86
N GLY A 105 -6.83 11.57 -11.57
CA GLY A 105 -7.74 12.56 -10.99
C GLY A 105 -7.24 13.99 -11.19
N ALA A 106 -5.94 14.23 -11.00
CA ALA A 106 -5.32 15.53 -11.15
C ALA A 106 -5.30 16.06 -12.59
N LEU A 107 -5.40 15.19 -13.62
CA LEU A 107 -5.48 15.61 -15.03
C LEU A 107 -6.69 16.50 -15.34
N THR A 108 -7.72 16.48 -14.48
CA THR A 108 -8.88 17.37 -14.63
C THR A 108 -8.56 18.83 -14.33
N PHE A 109 -7.45 19.10 -13.63
CA PHE A 109 -7.04 20.44 -13.19
C PHE A 109 -5.67 20.86 -13.72
N PHE A 110 -4.79 19.91 -14.05
CA PHE A 110 -3.40 20.16 -14.37
C PHE A 110 -2.95 19.47 -15.67
N PRO A 111 -1.98 20.06 -16.41
CA PRO A 111 -1.29 19.37 -17.49
C PRO A 111 -0.63 18.05 -17.04
N PRO A 112 -0.36 17.11 -17.96
CA PRO A 112 0.10 15.76 -17.61
C PRO A 112 1.35 15.69 -16.71
N ALA A 113 2.35 16.54 -16.93
CA ALA A 113 3.57 16.55 -16.11
C ALA A 113 3.30 17.00 -14.67
N GLN A 114 2.45 18.02 -14.49
CA GLN A 114 2.04 18.51 -13.17
C GLN A 114 1.14 17.49 -12.46
N ALA A 115 0.21 16.86 -13.19
CA ALA A 115 -0.66 15.81 -12.66
C ALA A 115 0.14 14.58 -12.20
N LEU A 116 1.16 14.16 -12.96
CA LEU A 116 2.07 13.09 -12.56
C LEU A 116 2.82 13.45 -11.28
N TYR A 117 3.29 14.69 -11.16
CA TYR A 117 3.94 15.18 -9.96
C TYR A 117 2.98 15.10 -8.75
N TYR A 118 1.71 15.50 -8.89
CA TYR A 118 0.65 15.30 -7.90
C TYR A 118 0.42 13.82 -7.53
N GLY A 119 0.57 12.91 -8.49
CA GLY A 119 0.55 11.45 -8.25
C GLY A 119 1.71 10.94 -7.39
N THR A 120 2.71 11.78 -7.10
CA THR A 120 3.84 11.50 -6.21
C THR A 120 3.85 12.38 -4.97
N ASN A 121 2.67 12.84 -4.54
CA ASN A 121 2.53 13.66 -3.35
C ASN A 121 3.05 12.96 -2.07
N PRO A 122 3.32 13.70 -0.99
CA PRO A 122 3.84 13.11 0.25
C PRO A 122 2.97 12.01 0.86
N ILE A 123 1.65 12.01 0.64
CA ILE A 123 0.79 10.92 1.13
C ILE A 123 1.14 9.60 0.44
N VAL A 124 1.47 9.62 -0.86
CA VAL A 124 1.95 8.44 -1.60
C VAL A 124 3.30 7.96 -1.04
N LEU A 125 4.20 8.88 -0.71
CA LEU A 125 5.47 8.54 -0.06
C LEU A 125 5.26 7.93 1.33
N GLY A 126 4.34 8.49 2.12
CA GLY A 126 3.93 7.94 3.40
C GLY A 126 3.32 6.55 3.27
N ALA A 127 2.51 6.31 2.24
CA ALA A 127 1.97 4.99 1.93
C ALA A 127 3.06 3.98 1.59
N ILE A 128 4.05 4.36 0.79
CA ILE A 128 5.22 3.52 0.50
C ILE A 128 5.98 3.20 1.80
N GLY A 129 6.23 4.20 2.65
CA GLY A 129 6.86 4.02 3.96
C GLY A 129 6.11 3.02 4.84
N SER A 130 4.79 3.21 4.98
CA SER A 130 3.91 2.33 5.74
C SER A 130 3.94 0.89 5.20
N GLN A 131 3.89 0.72 3.88
CA GLN A 131 3.96 -0.60 3.25
C GLN A 131 5.28 -1.33 3.54
N VAL A 132 6.40 -0.61 3.44
CA VAL A 132 7.72 -1.15 3.79
C VAL A 132 7.78 -1.51 5.27
N ALA A 133 7.23 -0.66 6.14
CA ALA A 133 7.21 -0.91 7.57
C ALA A 133 6.42 -2.18 7.91
N MET A 134 5.22 -2.29 7.33
CA MET A 134 4.31 -3.42 7.52
C MET A 134 4.86 -4.71 6.93
N ALA A 135 5.57 -4.66 5.79
CA ALA A 135 6.30 -5.81 5.26
C ALA A 135 7.41 -6.29 6.20
N GLY A 136 8.15 -5.36 6.82
CA GLY A 136 9.14 -5.66 7.86
C GLY A 136 8.50 -6.34 9.08
N LEU A 137 7.42 -5.76 9.60
CA LEU A 137 6.64 -6.34 10.70
C LEU A 137 6.10 -7.74 10.34
N GLY A 138 5.52 -7.90 9.15
CA GLY A 138 5.01 -9.18 8.66
C GLY A 138 6.09 -10.24 8.53
N ALA A 139 7.29 -9.86 8.11
CA ALA A 139 8.44 -10.76 8.06
C ALA A 139 8.88 -11.23 9.46
N LEU A 140 8.92 -10.32 10.44
CA LEU A 140 9.25 -10.65 11.83
C LEU A 140 8.19 -11.58 12.45
N ILE A 141 6.90 -11.26 12.27
CA ILE A 141 5.80 -12.10 12.76
C ILE A 141 5.86 -13.49 12.12
N ALA A 142 6.09 -13.58 10.80
CA ALA A 142 6.18 -14.85 10.10
C ALA A 142 7.42 -15.67 10.50
N ALA A 143 8.55 -15.02 10.83
CA ALA A 143 9.73 -15.69 11.37
C ALA A 143 9.46 -16.21 12.78
N TRP A 144 8.90 -15.38 13.66
CA TRP A 144 8.53 -15.77 15.03
C TRP A 144 7.57 -16.95 15.07
N ARG A 145 6.51 -16.92 14.24
CA ARG A 145 5.53 -18.01 14.13
C ARG A 145 6.15 -19.33 13.66
N ARG A 146 7.13 -19.29 12.75
CA ARG A 146 7.83 -20.51 12.26
C ARG A 146 8.81 -21.06 13.28
N SER A 147 9.50 -20.19 14.02
CA SER A 147 10.46 -20.62 15.04
C SER A 147 9.78 -21.10 16.31
N GLY A 148 8.56 -20.64 16.60
CA GLY A 148 7.78 -21.04 17.78
C GLY A 148 8.13 -20.21 19.01
N TRP A 149 7.12 -19.98 19.86
CA TRP A 149 7.16 -19.01 20.97
C TRP A 149 8.18 -19.31 22.07
N ARG A 150 8.67 -20.55 22.17
CA ARG A 150 9.70 -20.98 23.13
C ARG A 150 11.13 -20.78 22.63
N THR A 151 11.33 -20.32 21.40
CA THR A 151 12.67 -20.15 20.84
C THR A 151 13.27 -18.79 21.15
N SER A 152 14.58 -18.79 21.39
CA SER A 152 15.35 -17.56 21.63
C SER A 152 15.13 -16.52 20.51
N PRO A 153 15.00 -15.22 20.84
CA PRO A 153 14.90 -14.12 19.87
C PRO A 153 15.92 -14.17 18.74
N THR A 154 17.14 -14.64 19.02
CA THR A 154 18.22 -14.75 18.03
C THR A 154 17.88 -15.65 16.85
N ARG A 155 16.91 -16.57 16.97
CA ARG A 155 16.50 -17.50 15.90
C ARG A 155 15.46 -16.94 14.94
N TRP A 156 14.72 -15.91 15.30
CA TRP A 156 13.66 -15.33 14.46
C TRP A 156 13.87 -13.84 14.17
N TRP A 157 14.75 -13.17 14.90
CA TRP A 157 15.07 -11.77 14.67
C TRP A 157 15.73 -11.56 13.31
N SER A 158 15.32 -10.51 12.61
CA SER A 158 15.89 -10.11 11.34
C SER A 158 16.15 -8.61 11.36
N TRP A 159 17.42 -8.22 11.43
CA TRP A 159 17.83 -6.82 11.35
C TRP A 159 17.31 -6.11 10.10
N PRO A 160 17.39 -6.69 8.89
CA PRO A 160 16.80 -6.06 7.71
C PRO A 160 15.30 -5.79 7.84
N ALA A 161 14.53 -6.72 8.43
CA ALA A 161 13.09 -6.53 8.63
C ALA A 161 12.79 -5.47 9.68
N PHE A 162 13.58 -5.40 10.74
CA PHE A 162 13.47 -4.36 11.76
C PHE A 162 13.84 -2.97 11.21
N VAL A 163 14.92 -2.87 10.42
CA VAL A 163 15.29 -1.60 9.76
C VAL A 163 14.19 -1.15 8.80
N ALA A 164 13.61 -2.07 8.02
CA ALA A 164 12.47 -1.75 7.16
C ALA A 164 11.27 -1.23 7.97
N LEU A 165 10.95 -1.86 9.12
CA LEU A 165 9.94 -1.40 10.05
C LEU A 165 10.19 0.04 10.51
N VAL A 166 11.35 0.30 11.10
CA VAL A 166 11.67 1.62 11.68
C VAL A 166 11.81 2.70 10.62
N ALA A 167 12.51 2.42 9.52
CA ALA A 167 12.72 3.40 8.45
C ALA A 167 11.42 3.71 7.72
N GLY A 168 10.60 2.70 7.42
CA GLY A 168 9.30 2.88 6.79
C GLY A 168 8.34 3.68 7.67
N GLU A 169 8.32 3.39 8.98
CA GLU A 169 7.52 4.16 9.94
C GLU A 169 8.02 5.61 10.04
N GLY A 170 9.33 5.83 10.04
CA GLY A 170 9.91 7.18 10.01
C GLY A 170 9.46 7.98 8.78
N VAL A 171 9.39 7.35 7.60
CA VAL A 171 8.87 7.97 6.38
C VAL A 171 7.37 8.30 6.51
N LEU A 172 6.57 7.36 7.03
CA LEU A 172 5.14 7.59 7.28
C LEU A 172 4.92 8.78 8.24
N VAL A 173 5.66 8.80 9.35
CA VAL A 173 5.57 9.87 10.34
C VAL A 173 5.93 11.20 9.70
N ALA A 174 7.06 11.29 9.00
CA ALA A 174 7.50 12.53 8.37
C ALA A 174 6.51 13.03 7.30
N CYS A 175 5.97 12.12 6.47
CA CYS A 175 5.16 12.51 5.32
C CYS A 175 3.67 12.74 5.64
N VAL A 176 3.15 12.17 6.74
CA VAL A 176 1.71 12.16 7.03
C VAL A 176 1.39 12.54 8.47
N MET A 177 2.10 12.04 9.47
CA MET A 177 1.67 12.20 10.88
C MET A 177 2.23 13.46 11.55
N TRP A 178 3.49 13.80 11.29
CA TRP A 178 4.16 14.95 11.90
C TRP A 178 3.54 16.25 11.37
N ASN A 179 2.70 16.87 12.20
CA ASN A 179 1.91 18.07 11.86
C ASN A 179 1.11 17.87 10.56
N GLY A 180 0.58 16.67 10.31
CA GLY A 180 -0.14 16.36 9.07
C GLY A 180 0.76 16.30 7.82
N GLY A 181 2.08 16.15 7.97
CA GLY A 181 3.04 16.10 6.86
C GLY A 181 3.44 17.46 6.30
N GLN A 182 3.06 18.56 6.96
CA GLN A 182 3.26 19.94 6.48
C GLN A 182 4.69 20.24 6.06
N HIS A 183 5.70 19.73 6.77
CA HIS A 183 7.11 20.01 6.47
C HIS A 183 7.56 19.39 5.14
N VAL A 184 7.21 18.13 4.92
CA VAL A 184 7.51 17.44 3.65
C VAL A 184 6.68 18.03 2.52
N PHE A 185 5.42 18.37 2.78
CA PHE A 185 4.55 19.02 1.81
C PHE A 185 5.05 20.41 1.41
N TYR A 186 5.58 21.19 2.35
CA TYR A 186 6.19 22.48 2.05
C TYR A 186 7.36 22.34 1.08
N VAL A 187 8.30 21.44 1.37
CA VAL A 187 9.44 21.17 0.48
C VAL A 187 8.97 20.70 -0.89
N TRP A 188 7.98 19.81 -0.93
CA TRP A 188 7.36 19.35 -2.17
C TRP A 188 6.80 20.53 -2.98
N ILE A 189 6.10 21.48 -2.35
CA ILE A 189 5.56 22.66 -3.07
C ILE A 189 6.69 23.54 -3.60
N GLN A 190 7.78 23.71 -2.87
CA GLN A 190 8.91 24.49 -3.38
C GLN A 190 9.51 23.82 -4.63
N ILE A 191 9.65 22.50 -4.64
CA ILE A 191 10.10 21.75 -5.82
C ILE A 191 9.10 21.91 -6.97
N TYR A 192 7.79 21.84 -6.71
CA TYR A 192 6.77 22.09 -7.73
C TYR A 192 6.97 23.43 -8.44
N ARG A 193 7.14 24.51 -7.66
CA ARG A 193 7.32 25.87 -8.19
C ARG A 193 8.60 26.01 -9.01
N LEU A 194 9.64 25.27 -8.65
CA LEU A 194 10.90 25.23 -9.40
C LEU A 194 10.77 24.47 -10.73
N LEU A 195 10.05 23.35 -10.73
CA LEU A 195 9.87 22.51 -11.93
C LEU A 195 8.83 23.06 -12.90
N PHE A 196 7.82 23.78 -12.39
CA PHE A 196 6.71 24.32 -13.17
C PHE A 196 6.52 25.82 -12.86
N PRO A 197 7.45 26.68 -13.29
CA PRO A 197 7.30 28.13 -13.16
C PRO A 197 6.27 28.62 -14.20
N GLY A 198 5.03 28.85 -13.76
CA GLY A 198 3.92 29.29 -14.62
C GLY A 198 2.62 29.39 -13.86
#